data_AF-A0A2A4JJC1-F1
#
_entry.id   AF-A0A2A4JJC1-F1
#
_cell.length_a   1.000
_cell.length_b   1.000
_cell.length_c   1.000
_cell.angle_alpha   90.00
_cell.angle_beta   90.00
_cell.angle_gamma   90.00
#
_symmetry.space_group_name_H-M   'P 1'
#
loop_
_entity.id
_entity.type
_entity.pdbx_description
1 polymer ?
#
loop_
_entity_poly.entity_id
_entity_poly.type
_entity_poly.pdbx_seq_one_letter_code
_entity_poly.pdbx_strand_id
1 'polypeptide(L)'
;MWSVWLATREGAWGWLADSFTHYFRMALVHLGLPGWQAAFANLPLIPWAEQLFLLLAPHLLEKSEIETNLITVASETGLNHIDPNIFKTSVRHHKNATRPTNQ
;
A
#
# COMPACT_ATOMS: atom_id res chain seq x y z
N MET A 1 5.76 -7.40 -34.84
CA MET A 1 5.54 -7.51 -33.39
C MET A 1 5.73 -6.11 -32.83
N TRP A 2 4.76 -5.56 -32.10
CA TRP A 2 4.80 -4.18 -31.61
C TRP A 2 5.01 -4.19 -30.10
N SER A 3 6.09 -3.62 -29.60
CA SER A 3 6.33 -3.48 -28.17
C SER A 3 6.13 -2.03 -27.73
N VAL A 4 5.70 -1.86 -26.48
CA VAL A 4 5.45 -0.57 -25.84
C VAL A 4 6.57 -0.34 -24.84
N TRP A 5 7.20 0.83 -24.94
CA TRP A 5 8.30 1.25 -24.08
C TRP A 5 8.01 2.64 -23.53
N LEU A 6 8.43 2.88 -22.30
CA LEU A 6 8.41 4.21 -21.68
C LEU A 6 9.80 4.84 -21.84
N ALA A 7 9.86 6.03 -22.42
CA ALA A 7 11.08 6.82 -22.52
C ALA A 7 11.03 7.98 -21.53
N THR A 8 12.08 8.15 -20.73
CA THR A 8 12.20 9.30 -19.83
C THR A 8 12.99 10.44 -20.47
N ARG A 9 12.89 11.64 -19.89
CA ARG A 9 13.62 12.82 -20.39
C ARG A 9 15.14 12.69 -20.18
N GLU A 10 15.56 11.87 -19.23
CA GLU A 10 16.97 11.60 -18.93
C GLU A 10 17.57 10.56 -19.91
N GLY A 11 16.77 10.03 -20.84
CA GLY A 11 17.20 9.04 -21.82
C GLY A 11 17.12 7.59 -21.33
N ALA A 12 16.47 7.34 -20.18
CA ALA A 12 16.21 5.98 -19.72
C ALA A 12 15.01 5.38 -20.47
N TRP A 13 15.07 4.06 -20.69
CA TRP A 13 14.03 3.30 -21.36
C TRP A 13 13.56 2.17 -20.45
N GLY A 14 12.25 2.09 -20.27
CA GLY A 14 11.58 1.06 -19.51
C GLY A 14 10.70 0.23 -20.43
N TRP A 15 10.86 -1.09 -20.42
CA TRP A 15 9.92 -1.97 -21.13
C TRP A 15 8.58 -1.98 -20.40
N LEU A 16 7.48 -1.92 -21.14
CA LEU A 16 6.13 -2.02 -20.58
C LEU A 16 5.41 -3.29 -21.04
N ALA A 17 5.37 -3.55 -22.36
CA ALA A 17 4.59 -4.68 -22.87
C ALA A 17 4.98 -5.09 -24.29
N ASP A 18 4.72 -6.35 -24.65
CA ASP A 18 4.93 -6.88 -26.00
C ASP A 18 3.73 -6.66 -26.95
N SER A 19 2.67 -6.00 -26.48
CA SER A 19 1.55 -5.58 -27.32
C SER A 19 0.76 -4.44 -26.67
N PHE A 20 0.06 -3.67 -27.50
CA PHE A 20 -0.87 -2.64 -27.02
C PHE A 20 -1.94 -3.21 -26.09
N THR A 21 -2.50 -4.38 -26.40
CA THR A 21 -3.54 -5.02 -25.58
C THR A 21 -3.04 -5.36 -24.18
N HIS A 22 -1.80 -5.86 -24.07
CA HIS A 22 -1.19 -6.15 -22.78
C HIS A 22 -0.97 -4.87 -21.98
N TYR A 23 -0.41 -3.83 -22.61
CA TYR A 23 -0.25 -2.51 -22.02
C TYR A 23 -1.60 -1.91 -21.53
N PHE A 24 -2.66 -2.03 -22.35
CA PHE A 24 -3.98 -1.51 -22.00
C PHE A 24 -4.58 -2.23 -20.79
N ARG A 25 -4.41 -3.56 -20.69
CA ARG A 25 -4.83 -4.32 -19.51
C ARG A 25 -4.10 -3.86 -18.24
N MET A 26 -2.80 -3.60 -18.33
CA MET A 26 -2.05 -3.05 -17.20
C MET A 26 -2.58 -1.67 -16.80
N ALA A 27 -2.90 -0.80 -17.77
CA ALA A 27 -3.47 0.52 -17.48
C ALA A 27 -4.82 0.44 -16.73
N LEU A 28 -5.65 -0.54 -17.08
CA LEU A 28 -6.93 -0.79 -16.40
C LEU A 28 -6.75 -1.27 -14.95
N VAL A 29 -5.79 -2.18 -14.70
CA VAL A 29 -5.48 -2.67 -13.34
C VAL A 29 -5.02 -1.52 -12.44
N HIS A 30 -4.21 -0.61 -12.97
CA HIS A 30 -3.72 0.56 -12.24
C HIS A 30 -4.72 1.72 -12.19
N LEU A 31 -5.95 1.55 -12.72
CA LEU A 31 -7.03 2.55 -12.73
C LEU A 31 -6.59 3.94 -13.27
N GLY A 32 -5.57 3.97 -14.14
CA GLY A 32 -5.01 5.23 -14.65
C GLY A 32 -4.21 6.05 -13.64
N LEU A 33 -3.73 5.46 -12.54
CA LEU A 33 -2.95 6.14 -11.50
C LEU A 33 -1.70 6.83 -12.08
N PRO A 34 -1.58 8.16 -12.03
CA PRO A 34 -0.45 8.85 -12.65
C PRO A 34 0.89 8.34 -12.11
N GLY A 35 1.81 7.96 -13.00
CA GLY A 35 3.13 7.46 -12.64
C GLY A 35 3.25 5.93 -12.53
N TRP A 36 2.16 5.17 -12.69
CA TRP A 36 2.19 3.69 -12.62
C TRP A 36 3.16 3.04 -13.61
N GLN A 37 3.33 3.62 -14.80
CA GLN A 37 4.25 3.11 -15.82
C GLN A 37 5.70 3.23 -15.38
N ALA A 38 6.06 4.34 -14.72
CA ALA A 38 7.40 4.55 -14.19
C ALA A 38 7.66 3.59 -13.02
N ALA A 39 6.67 3.41 -12.13
CA ALA A 39 6.75 2.43 -11.05
C ALA A 39 6.95 1.01 -11.58
N PHE A 40 6.13 0.57 -12.54
CA PHE A 40 6.24 -0.75 -13.16
C PHE A 40 7.58 -0.96 -13.86
N ALA A 41 8.05 0.04 -14.61
CA ALA A 41 9.30 -0.05 -15.35
C ALA A 41 10.55 0.25 -14.49
N ASN A 42 10.39 0.40 -13.16
CA ASN A 42 11.46 0.73 -12.22
C ASN A 42 12.26 1.99 -12.62
N LEU A 43 11.55 2.96 -13.20
CA LEU A 43 12.04 4.28 -13.58
C LEU A 43 11.75 5.27 -12.44
N PRO A 44 12.51 6.37 -12.34
CA PRO A 44 12.27 7.37 -11.30
C PRO A 44 10.85 7.94 -11.40
N LEU A 45 10.14 7.94 -10.27
CA LEU A 45 8.85 8.62 -10.15
C LEU A 45 9.06 10.12 -9.92
N ILE A 46 8.07 10.89 -10.34
CA ILE A 46 7.97 12.30 -9.99
C ILE A 46 7.46 12.43 -8.54
N PRO A 47 7.96 13.41 -7.75
CA PRO A 47 7.68 13.47 -6.30
C PRO A 47 6.19 13.54 -5.95
N TRP A 48 5.38 14.21 -6.77
CA TRP A 48 3.94 14.29 -6.52
C TRP A 48 3.21 12.96 -6.77
N ALA A 49 3.72 12.13 -7.68
CA ALA A 49 3.16 10.81 -7.93
C ALA A 49 3.44 9.90 -6.72
N GLU A 50 4.65 9.91 -6.16
CA GLU A 50 4.99 9.14 -4.95
C GLU A 50 4.02 9.43 -3.79
N GLN A 51 3.69 10.71 -3.59
CA GLN A 51 2.70 11.11 -2.59
C GLN A 51 1.31 10.49 -2.84
N LEU A 52 0.86 10.42 -4.11
CA LEU A 52 -0.40 9.77 -4.47
C LEU A 52 -0.35 8.26 -4.27
N PHE A 53 0.77 7.63 -4.59
CA PHE A 53 0.97 6.20 -4.34
C PHE A 53 0.90 5.90 -2.85
N LEU A 54 1.56 6.69 -1.99
CA LEU A 54 1.47 6.52 -0.53
C LEU A 54 0.03 6.64 -0.01
N LEU A 55 -0.81 7.46 -0.65
CA LEU A 55 -2.19 7.72 -0.25
C LEU A 55 -3.20 6.69 -0.76
N LEU A 56 -3.09 6.29 -2.03
CA LEU A 56 -4.05 5.40 -2.67
C LEU A 56 -3.63 3.93 -2.64
N ALA A 57 -2.33 3.66 -2.80
CA ALA A 57 -1.83 2.31 -3.04
C ALA A 57 -0.36 2.17 -2.60
N PRO A 58 -0.07 2.26 -1.29
CA PRO A 58 1.30 2.21 -0.78
C PRO A 58 2.00 0.87 -1.11
N HIS A 59 1.21 -0.20 -1.26
CA HIS A 59 1.71 -1.52 -1.67
C HIS A 59 2.31 -1.54 -3.09
N LEU A 60 1.96 -0.59 -3.96
CA LEU A 60 2.58 -0.47 -5.29
C LEU A 60 3.96 0.19 -5.25
N LEU A 61 4.29 0.86 -4.14
CA LEU A 61 5.62 1.46 -3.87
C LEU A 61 6.56 0.48 -3.17
N GLU A 62 6.03 -0.58 -2.55
CA GLU A 62 6.83 -1.64 -1.94
C GLU A 62 7.55 -2.43 -3.04
N LYS A 63 8.77 -1.96 -3.33
CA LYS A 63 9.74 -2.64 -4.20
C LYS A 63 10.17 -3.94 -3.52
N SER A 64 9.31 -4.95 -3.59
CA SER A 64 9.66 -6.30 -3.17
C SER A 64 10.58 -6.88 -4.25
N GLU A 65 11.78 -7.25 -3.87
CA GLU A 65 12.65 -8.14 -4.64
C GLU A 65 12.08 -9.59 -4.70
N ILE A 66 10.75 -9.76 -4.61
CA ILE A 66 10.05 -11.00 -4.29
C ILE A 66 8.90 -11.22 -5.30
N GLU A 67 9.17 -11.07 -6.60
CA GLU A 67 8.16 -11.37 -7.63
C GLU A 67 7.80 -12.87 -7.73
N THR A 68 8.40 -13.76 -6.95
CA THR A 68 8.16 -15.22 -7.08
C THR A 68 7.11 -15.80 -6.12
N ASN A 69 6.58 -15.06 -5.14
CA ASN A 69 5.72 -15.65 -4.08
C ASN A 69 4.32 -15.03 -3.88
N LEU A 70 3.85 -14.15 -4.77
CA LEU A 70 2.56 -13.46 -4.58
C LEU A 70 1.30 -14.33 -4.82
N ILE A 71 1.45 -15.60 -5.21
CA ILE A 71 0.30 -16.54 -5.24
C ILE A 71 0.07 -17.18 -3.85
N THR A 72 1.02 -17.09 -2.91
CA THR A 72 0.97 -17.86 -1.65
C THR A 72 0.51 -17.06 -0.42
N VAL A 73 0.53 -15.72 -0.46
CA VAL A 73 0.30 -14.86 0.73
C VAL A 73 -1.11 -14.27 0.81
N ALA A 74 -2.11 -14.90 0.15
CA ALA A 74 -3.51 -14.68 0.53
C ALA A 74 -3.88 -15.37 1.88
N SER A 75 -2.93 -16.08 2.50
CA SER A 75 -3.14 -16.93 3.67
C SER A 75 -2.62 -16.37 5.01
N GLU A 76 -2.24 -15.09 5.09
CA GLU A 76 -1.82 -14.50 6.38
C GLU A 76 -2.83 -13.46 6.87
N THR A 77 -4.00 -13.97 7.23
CA THR A 77 -4.99 -13.33 8.12
C THR A 77 -4.41 -13.12 9.53
N GLY A 78 -3.29 -12.42 9.64
CA GLY A 78 -2.57 -12.15 10.90
C GLY A 78 -2.63 -10.71 11.39
N LEU A 79 -3.14 -9.77 10.59
CA LEU A 79 -3.05 -8.33 10.90
C LEU A 79 -4.29 -7.72 11.56
N ASN A 80 -5.35 -8.50 11.81
CA ASN A 80 -6.60 -8.01 12.40
C ASN A 80 -7.00 -8.79 13.67
N HIS A 81 -6.09 -8.95 14.63
CA HIS A 81 -6.47 -9.52 15.93
C HIS A 81 -6.91 -8.39 16.88
N ILE A 82 -8.23 -8.24 17.05
CA ILE A 82 -8.80 -7.33 18.05
C ILE A 82 -8.46 -7.90 19.44
N ASP A 83 -7.92 -7.07 20.34
CA ASP A 83 -7.61 -7.48 21.72
C ASP A 83 -8.89 -7.97 22.43
N PRO A 84 -8.93 -9.23 22.91
CA PRO A 84 -10.08 -9.78 23.64
C PRO A 84 -10.48 -8.97 24.88
N ASN A 85 -9.60 -8.12 25.40
CA ASN A 85 -9.85 -7.28 26.57
C ASN A 85 -10.37 -5.88 26.22
N ILE A 86 -10.56 -5.52 24.95
CA ILE A 86 -11.00 -4.16 24.57
C ILE A 86 -12.35 -3.76 25.18
N PHE A 87 -13.22 -4.74 25.45
CA PHE A 87 -14.52 -4.53 26.10
C PHE A 87 -14.48 -4.68 27.61
N LYS A 88 -13.32 -4.97 28.20
CA LYS A 88 -13.15 -4.94 29.66
C LYS A 88 -13.03 -3.48 30.08
N THR A 89 -14.17 -2.81 30.19
CA THR A 89 -14.25 -1.55 30.93
C THR A 89 -13.76 -1.84 32.34
N SER A 90 -12.54 -1.40 32.65
CA SER A 90 -12.09 -1.34 34.04
C SER A 90 -13.07 -0.41 34.74
N VAL A 91 -14.01 -0.99 35.49
CA VAL A 91 -14.83 -0.25 36.42
C VAL A 91 -13.87 0.18 37.53
N ARG A 92 -13.08 1.24 37.28
CA ARG A 92 -12.48 2.02 38.34
C ARG A 92 -13.66 2.54 39.15
N HIS A 93 -14.01 1.81 40.19
CA HIS A 93 -14.82 2.33 41.28
C HIS A 93 -14.06 3.53 41.86
N HIS A 94 -14.37 4.72 41.35
CA HIS A 94 -14.05 5.96 42.03
C HIS A 94 -15.04 6.06 43.20
N LYS A 95 -14.73 5.36 44.31
CA LYS A 95 -15.39 5.64 45.59
C LYS A 95 -14.51 6.63 46.35
N ASN A 96 -14.99 7.87 46.36
CA ASN A 96 -14.43 9.01 47.07
C ASN A 96 -14.14 8.65 48.53
N ALA A 97 -12.95 9.02 48.99
CA ALA A 97 -12.58 9.02 50.39
C ALA A 97 -13.39 10.08 51.14
N THR A 98 -14.37 9.66 51.94
CA THR A 98 -14.98 10.51 52.97
C THR A 98 -14.33 10.19 54.31
N ARG A 99 -13.64 11.19 54.87
CA ARG A 99 -13.03 11.19 56.21
C ARG A 99 -14.09 10.91 57.29
N PRO A 100 -13.82 10.09 58.32
CA PRO A 100 -14.60 10.16 59.55
C PRO A 100 -14.11 11.36 60.38
N THR A 101 -15.03 12.28 60.64
CA THR A 101 -14.87 13.37 61.61
C THR A 101 -15.31 12.83 62.98
N ASN A 102 -14.44 13.01 63.98
CA ASN A 102 -14.70 12.72 65.40
C ASN A 102 -16.01 13.34 65.91
N GLN A 103 -16.80 12.57 66.67
CA GLN A 103 -17.41 12.98 67.94
C GLN A 103 -17.57 11.75 68.84
#